data_AF-A0A925B282-F1
#
_entry.id   AF-A0A925B282-F1
#
_cell.length_a   1.000
_cell.length_b   1.000
_cell.length_c   1.000
_cell.angle_alpha   90.00
_cell.angle_beta   90.00
_cell.angle_gamma   90.00
#
_symmetry.space_group_name_H-M   'P 1'
#
loop_
_entity.id
_entity.type
_entity.pdbx_description
1 polymer ?
#
loop_
_entity_poly.entity_id
_entity_poly.type
_entity_poly.pdbx_seq_one_letter_code
_entity_poly.pdbx_strand_id
1 'polypeptide(L)' 'DFLGAYIRQRQEDGAFREVEPRVVVRTFIGMFVHHSLNNILWDKEQKLLKISNEDAAREFATILLEGIKK' A
#
# COMPACT_ATOMS: atom_id res chain seq x y z
N ASP A 1 -13.99 6.06 3.29
CA ASP A 1 -14.58 5.40 4.47
C ASP A 1 -14.60 3.87 4.46
N PHE A 2 -14.78 3.19 3.31
CA PHE A 2 -14.78 1.72 3.22
C PHE A 2 -13.50 1.01 3.72
N LEU A 3 -12.32 1.34 3.17
CA LEU A 3 -11.07 0.66 3.55
C LEU A 3 -10.70 0.87 5.03
N GLY A 4 -10.97 2.06 5.57
CA GLY A 4 -10.74 2.33 6.98
C GLY A 4 -11.65 1.50 7.89
N ALA A 5 -12.91 1.29 7.50
CA ALA A 5 -13.81 0.38 8.20
C ALA A 5 -13.33 -1.08 8.13
N TYR A 6 -12.83 -1.52 6.98
CA TYR A 6 -12.24 -2.85 6.85
C TYR A 6 -11.04 -3.03 7.79
N ILE A 7 -10.11 -2.07 7.85
CA ILE A 7 -8.97 -2.14 8.78
C ILE A 7 -9.45 -2.21 10.24
N ARG A 8 -10.46 -1.42 10.63
CA ARG A 8 -11.06 -1.50 11.98
C ARG A 8 -11.61 -2.88 12.29
N GLN A 9 -12.42 -3.44 11.40
CA GLN A 9 -12.98 -4.78 11.60
C GLN A 9 -11.86 -5.81 11.84
N ARG A 10 -10.80 -5.76 11.04
CA ARG A 10 -9.66 -6.69 11.18
C ARG A 10 -8.84 -6.47 12.46
N GLN A 11 -8.85 -5.25 13.02
CA GLN A 11 -8.26 -4.98 14.33
C GLN A 11 -9.11 -5.57 15.46
N GLU A 12 -10.44 -5.42 15.38
CA GLU A 12 -11.40 -6.02 16.31
C GLU A 12 -11.32 -7.55 16.30
N ASP A 13 -11.12 -8.15 15.12
CA ASP A 13 -10.89 -9.59 14.96
C ASP A 13 -9.51 -10.05 15.49
N GLY A 14 -8.65 -9.13 15.94
CA GLY A 14 -7.30 -9.42 16.43
C GLY A 14 -6.28 -9.76 15.33
N ALA A 15 -6.62 -9.57 14.06
CA ALA A 15 -5.74 -9.89 12.93
C ALA A 15 -4.68 -8.81 12.66
N PHE A 16 -5.02 -7.54 12.91
CA PHE A 16 -4.12 -6.40 12.70
C PHE A 16 -3.80 -5.68 14.02
N ARG A 17 -2.62 -5.05 14.09
CA ARG A 17 -2.19 -4.23 15.24
C ARG A 17 -3.01 -2.94 15.36
N GLU A 18 -3.09 -2.39 16.56
CA GLU A 18 -3.82 -1.15 16.84
C GLU A 18 -3.05 0.07 16.31
N VAL A 19 -3.48 0.54 15.14
CA VAL A 19 -2.95 1.74 14.45
C VAL A 19 -4.12 2.50 13.84
N GLU A 20 -4.01 3.82 13.71
CA GLU A 20 -5.09 4.63 13.11
C GLU A 20 -5.40 4.14 11.67
N PRO A 21 -6.63 3.63 11.41
CA PRO A 21 -7.00 3.05 10.11
C PRO A 21 -6.78 3.99 8.92
N ARG A 22 -7.00 5.30 9.11
CA ARG A 22 -6.76 6.30 8.06
C ARG A 22 -5.29 6.39 7.66
N VAL A 23 -4.37 6.17 8.60
CA VAL A 23 -2.93 6.15 8.33
C VAL A 23 -2.59 4.94 7.46
N VAL A 24 -3.11 3.76 7.79
CA VAL A 24 -2.90 2.52 7.00
C VAL A 24 -3.35 2.70 5.55
N VAL A 25 -4.56 3.24 5.35
CA VAL A 25 -5.10 3.53 4.00
C VAL A 25 -4.22 4.54 3.26
N ARG A 26 -3.78 5.60 3.95
CA ARG A 26 -2.92 6.63 3.35
C ARG A 26 -1.57 6.07 2.92
N THR A 27 -0.98 5.16 3.69
CA THR A 27 0.27 4.48 3.33
C THR A 27 0.11 3.68 2.04
N PHE A 28 -0.99 2.92 1.92
CA PHE A 28 -1.27 2.14 0.71
C PHE A 28 -1.41 3.03 -0.53
N ILE A 29 -2.25 4.06 -0.44
CA ILE A 29 -2.45 5.02 -1.54
C ILE A 29 -1.14 5.74 -1.89
N GLY A 30 -0.36 6.11 -0.88
CA GLY A 30 0.94 6.77 -1.06
C GLY A 30 1.91 5.95 -1.92
N MET A 31 1.95 4.63 -1.73
CA MET A 31 2.80 3.74 -2.55
C MET A 31 2.40 3.77 -4.03
N PHE A 32 1.10 3.70 -4.35
CA PHE A 32 0.63 3.80 -5.74
C PHE A 32 0.93 5.15 -6.37
N VAL A 33 0.63 6.23 -5.66
CA VAL A 33 0.85 7.59 -6.17
C VAL A 33 2.35 7.81 -6.41
N HIS A 34 3.19 7.40 -5.47
CA HIS A 34 4.64 7.53 -5.61
C HIS A 34 5.18 6.72 -6.80
N HIS A 35 4.77 5.46 -6.95
CA HIS A 35 5.15 4.62 -8.10
C HIS A 35 4.72 5.23 -9.43
N SER A 36 3.47 5.69 -9.51
CA SER A 36 2.93 6.30 -10.73
C SER A 36 3.65 7.59 -11.09
N LEU A 37 3.90 8.48 -10.12
CA LEU A 37 4.61 9.73 -10.35
C LEU A 37 6.05 9.49 -10.79
N ASN A 38 6.76 8.53 -10.16
CA ASN A 38 8.11 8.15 -10.57
C ASN A 38 8.17 7.68 -12.02
N ASN A 39 7.28 6.79 -12.43
CA ASN A 39 7.26 6.31 -13.81
C ASN A 39 6.88 7.41 -14.81
N ILE A 40 5.95 8.30 -14.46
CA ILE A 40 5.46 9.32 -15.41
C ILE A 40 6.41 10.51 -15.52
N LEU A 41 7.00 10.96 -14.42
CA LEU A 41 7.78 12.21 -14.39
C LEU A 41 9.28 11.97 -14.51
N TRP A 42 9.80 10.88 -13.94
CA TRP A 42 11.24 10.66 -13.78
C TRP A 42 11.78 9.44 -14.54
N ASP A 43 10.96 8.41 -14.78
CA ASP A 43 11.40 7.17 -15.43
C ASP A 43 10.42 6.70 -16.53
N LYS A 44 10.11 7.59 -17.48
CA LYS A 44 9.15 7.33 -18.58
C LYS A 44 9.52 6.10 -19.42
N GLU A 45 10.81 5.80 -19.53
CA GLU A 45 11.33 4.67 -20.30
C GLU A 45 11.54 3.42 -19.43
N GLN A 46 11.15 3.45 -18.15
CA GLN A 46 11.31 2.38 -17.17
C GLN A 46 12.73 1.80 -17.14
N LYS A 47 13.74 2.67 -17.09
CA LYS A 47 15.16 2.30 -17.06
C LYS A 47 15.68 2.11 -15.65
N LEU A 48 15.13 2.81 -14.66
CA LEU A 48 15.58 2.74 -13.27
C LEU A 48 14.99 1.52 -12.56
N LEU A 49 13.69 1.28 -12.72
CA LEU A 49 13.01 0.14 -12.12
C LEU A 49 12.07 -0.53 -13.12
N LYS A 50 12.52 -1.68 -13.65
CA LYS A 50 11.73 -2.53 -14.55
C LYS A 50 10.87 -3.48 -13.74
N ILE A 51 9.67 -3.05 -13.42
CA ILE A 51 8.68 -3.86 -12.73
C ILE A 51 7.31 -3.68 -13.39
N SER A 52 6.55 -4.77 -13.48
CA SER A 52 5.16 -4.69 -13.94
C SER A 52 4.29 -4.00 -12.88
N ASN A 53 3.17 -3.41 -13.28
CA ASN A 53 2.22 -2.84 -12.32
C ASN A 53 1.62 -3.91 -11.40
N GLU A 54 1.47 -5.15 -11.89
CA GLU A 54 0.98 -6.27 -11.10
C GLU A 54 1.97 -6.67 -10.00
N ASP A 55 3.25 -6.81 -10.35
CA ASP A 55 4.30 -7.10 -9.38
C ASP A 55 4.42 -5.97 -8.36
N ALA A 56 4.41 -4.70 -8.79
CA ALA A 56 4.44 -3.56 -7.88
C ALA A 56 3.24 -3.57 -6.91
N ALA A 57 2.02 -3.82 -7.41
CA ALA A 57 0.83 -3.90 -6.59
C ALA A 57 0.89 -5.05 -5.56
N ARG A 58 1.42 -6.21 -5.96
CA ARG A 58 1.66 -7.34 -5.06
C ARG A 58 2.61 -6.94 -3.94
N GLU A 59 3.74 -6.33 -4.27
CA GLU A 59 4.72 -5.93 -3.25
C GLU A 59 4.18 -4.82 -2.33
N PHE A 60 3.39 -3.87 -2.83
CA PHE A 60 2.74 -2.85 -1.98
C PHE A 60 1.77 -3.48 -0.98
N ALA A 61 0.98 -4.47 -1.41
CA ALA A 61 0.09 -5.20 -0.53
C ALA A 61 0.88 -6.02 0.51
N THR A 62 1.94 -6.71 0.10
CA THR A 62 2.82 -7.46 1.00
C THR A 62 3.42 -6.56 2.06
N ILE A 63 4.06 -5.44 1.66
CA ILE A 63 4.68 -4.48 2.59
C ILE A 63 3.65 -3.94 3.58
N LEU A 64 2.45 -3.57 3.12
CA LEU A 64 1.41 -3.06 4.00
C LEU A 64 0.96 -4.11 5.00
N LEU A 65 0.63 -5.31 4.53
CA LEU A 65 0.07 -6.39 5.34
C LEU A 65 1.07 -6.90 6.37
N GLU A 66 2.31 -7.17 5.97
CA GLU A 66 3.37 -7.56 6.92
C GLU A 66 3.65 -6.45 7.93
N GLY A 67 3.51 -5.18 7.52
CA GLY A 67 3.66 -4.03 8.40
C GLY A 67 2.53 -3.85 9.43
N ILE A 68 1.37 -4.50 9.29
CA ILE A 68 0.22 -4.30 10.18
C ILE A 68 -0.36 -5.59 10.80
N LYS A 69 0.03 -6.76 10.33
CA LYS A 69 -0.33 -8.03 10.98
C LYS A 69 0.20 -8.07 12.41
N LYS A 70 -0.53 -8.75 13.30
CA LYS A 70 -0.06 -9.10 14.65
C LYS A 70 0.80 -10.36 14.63
#